data_AF-G7Z021-F1
#
_entry.id   AF-G7Z021-F1
#
_cell.length_a   1.000
_cell.length_b   1.000
_cell.length_c   1.000
_cell.angle_alpha   90.00
_cell.angle_beta   90.00
_cell.angle_gamma   90.00
#
_symmetry.space_group_name_H-M   'P 1'
#
loop_
_entity.id
_entity.type
_entity.pdbx_description
1 polymer ?
#
loop_
_entity_poly.entity_id
_entity_poly.type
_entity_poly.pdbx_seq_one_letter_code
_entity_poly.pdbx_strand_id
1 'polypeptide(L)'
;TSIPMDGEYLTFTRYEPIGVCGQIIPWNFPLMMTAWKLAPAVACGNTVVLKPAEQTPLTCLYIAALTKEAGFPPGVINILPGYGPTAGAAIASHMGIDKVAFTGSTEVGKLIQEAAGKSNLKRITLELGGKNPNIIFADADLDVAVEQAHQGVFFNAGQCCTAGSRIFVEDSIHDEFVQRSVERAKRRTVGSPFDPTTEQGPQISREHQNRVLEFIQSGVSEGAKLECGGKALGLKGFFI
;
A
#
# COMPACT_ATOMS: atom_id res chain seq x y z
N THR A 1 24.97 -8.65 -21.39
CA THR A 1 25.56 -10.00 -21.25
C THR A 1 25.56 -10.68 -22.61
N SER A 2 26.65 -11.36 -23.00
CA SER A 2 26.68 -12.15 -24.23
C SER A 2 25.79 -13.39 -24.09
N ILE A 3 25.07 -13.76 -25.14
CA ILE A 3 24.16 -14.91 -25.16
C ILE A 3 24.69 -15.91 -26.19
N PRO A 4 24.91 -17.18 -25.82
CA PRO A 4 25.26 -18.21 -26.78
C PRO A 4 24.19 -18.33 -27.88
N MET A 5 24.62 -18.39 -29.14
CA MET A 5 23.75 -18.56 -30.29
C MET A 5 24.44 -19.45 -31.32
N ASP A 6 23.67 -20.30 -31.99
CA ASP A 6 24.20 -21.16 -33.06
C ASP A 6 24.71 -20.31 -34.23
N GLY A 7 25.81 -20.76 -34.84
CA GLY A 7 26.47 -20.07 -35.96
C GLY A 7 27.50 -19.02 -35.52
N GLU A 8 28.04 -18.28 -36.48
CA GLU A 8 29.09 -17.27 -36.25
C GLU A 8 28.48 -15.88 -35.97
N TYR A 9 27.66 -15.77 -34.93
CA TYR A 9 27.03 -14.52 -34.52
C TYR A 9 27.52 -14.06 -33.15
N LEU A 10 27.76 -12.74 -33.01
CA LEU A 10 27.91 -12.10 -31.70
C LEU A 10 26.55 -11.62 -31.21
N THR A 11 26.03 -12.28 -30.19
CA THR A 11 24.72 -11.93 -29.58
C THR A 11 24.91 -11.43 -28.17
N PHE A 12 24.27 -10.31 -27.83
CA PHE A 12 24.21 -9.78 -26.47
C PHE A 12 22.92 -8.99 -26.22
N THR A 13 22.52 -8.87 -24.96
CA THR A 13 21.37 -8.05 -24.54
C THR A 13 21.79 -6.81 -23.78
N ARG A 14 20.94 -5.79 -23.89
CA ARG A 14 21.01 -4.53 -23.14
C ARG A 14 19.69 -4.33 -22.40
N TYR A 15 19.76 -3.89 -21.16
CA TYR A 15 18.60 -3.49 -20.37
C TYR A 15 18.52 -1.97 -20.39
N GLU A 16 17.83 -1.45 -21.39
CA GLU A 16 17.66 -0.01 -21.60
C GLU A 16 16.49 0.53 -20.76
N PRO A 17 16.50 1.83 -20.39
CA PRO A 17 15.32 2.44 -19.79
C PRO A 17 14.10 2.28 -20.68
N ILE A 18 12.94 2.15 -20.05
CA ILE A 18 11.67 2.05 -20.75
C ILE A 18 11.29 3.41 -21.37
N GLY A 19 11.59 4.51 -20.67
CA GLY A 19 11.26 5.87 -21.09
C GLY A 19 10.56 6.64 -19.97
N VAL A 20 9.42 7.25 -20.29
CA VAL A 20 8.58 8.01 -19.35
C VAL A 20 7.67 7.07 -18.55
N CYS A 21 7.88 7.04 -17.24
CA CYS A 21 7.11 6.23 -16.30
C CYS A 21 6.07 7.06 -15.55
N GLY A 22 4.79 6.78 -15.79
CA GLY A 22 3.68 7.24 -14.97
C GLY A 22 3.58 6.44 -13.67
N GLN A 23 3.52 7.12 -12.53
CA GLN A 23 3.55 6.47 -11.21
C GLN A 23 2.42 7.00 -10.33
N ILE A 24 1.58 6.12 -9.79
CA ILE A 24 0.43 6.51 -8.98
C ILE A 24 0.51 5.75 -7.65
N ILE A 25 0.60 6.49 -6.53
CA ILE A 25 0.82 5.92 -5.18
C ILE A 25 -0.39 6.13 -4.25
N PRO A 26 -0.59 5.24 -3.26
CA PRO A 26 -1.65 5.34 -2.26
C PRO A 26 -1.23 6.26 -1.10
N TRP A 27 -2.15 6.43 -0.15
CA TRP A 27 -1.99 7.32 1.01
C TRP A 27 -1.42 6.65 2.26
N ASN A 28 -1.38 5.32 2.32
CA ASN A 28 -1.09 4.61 3.57
C ASN A 28 0.38 4.65 4.00
N PHE A 29 1.31 4.76 3.05
CA PHE A 29 2.74 4.95 3.32
C PHE A 29 3.38 5.93 2.33
N PRO A 30 3.06 7.25 2.38
CA PRO A 30 3.37 8.19 1.30
C PRO A 30 4.86 8.28 0.95
N LEU A 31 5.73 8.40 1.97
CA LEU A 31 7.18 8.45 1.79
C LEU A 31 7.72 7.16 1.18
N MET A 32 7.40 6.03 1.82
CA MET A 32 7.88 4.71 1.40
C MET A 32 7.42 4.38 -0.01
N MET A 33 6.15 4.62 -0.34
CA MET A 33 5.60 4.35 -1.69
C MET A 33 6.23 5.25 -2.75
N THR A 34 6.57 6.50 -2.40
CA THR A 34 7.31 7.40 -3.29
C THR A 34 8.70 6.83 -3.57
N ALA A 35 9.45 6.46 -2.53
CA ALA A 35 10.78 5.87 -2.68
C ALA A 35 10.74 4.56 -3.48
N TRP A 36 9.77 3.69 -3.18
CA TRP A 36 9.60 2.39 -3.82
C TRP A 36 9.34 2.50 -5.33
N LYS A 37 8.75 3.61 -5.78
CA LYS A 37 8.53 3.87 -7.21
C LYS A 37 9.64 4.70 -7.86
N LEU A 38 10.07 5.80 -7.25
CA LEU A 38 11.09 6.68 -7.83
C LEU A 38 12.44 5.99 -7.94
N ALA A 39 12.91 5.36 -6.86
CA ALA A 39 14.27 4.83 -6.79
C ALA A 39 14.59 3.81 -7.90
N PRO A 40 13.80 2.74 -8.12
CA PRO A 40 14.10 1.78 -9.18
C PRO A 40 13.93 2.36 -10.58
N ALA A 41 12.95 3.26 -10.80
CA ALA A 41 12.73 3.87 -12.12
C ALA A 41 13.93 4.74 -12.53
N VAL A 42 14.36 5.62 -11.63
CA VAL A 42 15.49 6.52 -11.84
C VAL A 42 16.81 5.75 -11.94
N ALA A 43 17.03 4.74 -11.09
CA ALA A 43 18.23 3.90 -11.16
C ALA A 43 18.37 3.18 -12.50
N CYS A 44 17.25 2.82 -13.14
CA CYS A 44 17.23 2.23 -14.48
C CYS A 44 17.32 3.27 -15.61
N GLY A 45 17.46 4.56 -15.31
CA GLY A 45 17.58 5.65 -16.29
C GLY A 45 16.25 6.16 -16.86
N ASN A 46 15.11 5.88 -16.22
CA ASN A 46 13.80 6.39 -16.66
C ASN A 46 13.55 7.81 -16.13
N THR A 47 12.63 8.52 -16.79
CA THR A 47 12.02 9.74 -16.24
C THR A 47 10.64 9.43 -15.69
N VAL A 48 10.15 10.25 -14.76
CA VAL A 48 8.94 9.95 -13.99
C VAL A 48 7.95 11.11 -13.99
N VAL A 49 6.66 10.77 -14.12
CA VAL A 49 5.52 11.60 -13.73
C VAL A 49 4.78 10.88 -12.61
N LEU A 50 4.88 11.37 -11.39
CA LEU A 50 4.30 10.76 -10.19
C LEU A 50 3.09 11.55 -9.68
N LYS A 51 1.99 10.86 -9.43
CA LYS A 51 0.79 11.39 -8.77
C LYS A 51 0.66 10.80 -7.36
N PRO A 52 0.79 11.63 -6.30
CA PRO A 52 0.52 11.19 -4.93
C PRO A 52 -0.98 11.08 -4.66
N ALA A 53 -1.37 10.31 -3.66
CA ALA A 53 -2.75 10.27 -3.19
C ALA A 53 -3.20 11.67 -2.71
N GLU A 54 -4.45 12.03 -3.00
CA GLU A 54 -5.03 13.34 -2.69
C GLU A 54 -5.08 13.61 -1.18
N GLN A 55 -5.14 12.57 -0.36
CA GLN A 55 -5.10 12.67 1.11
C GLN A 55 -3.71 13.02 1.65
N THR A 56 -2.62 12.72 0.93
CA THR A 56 -1.25 12.78 1.46
C THR A 56 -0.20 13.36 0.48
N PRO A 57 -0.46 14.49 -0.20
CA PRO A 57 0.45 15.01 -1.22
C PRO A 57 1.74 15.64 -0.65
N LEU A 58 1.71 16.10 0.61
CA LEU A 58 2.71 17.02 1.16
C LEU A 58 4.11 16.42 1.19
N THR A 59 4.25 15.18 1.66
CA THR A 59 5.56 14.51 1.73
C THR A 59 6.19 14.36 0.36
N CYS A 60 5.39 14.07 -0.66
CA CYS A 60 5.86 13.92 -2.04
C CYS A 60 6.35 15.25 -2.62
N LEU A 61 5.63 16.35 -2.32
CA LEU A 61 6.06 17.70 -2.72
C LEU A 61 7.35 18.12 -2.03
N TYR A 62 7.53 17.76 -0.75
CA TYR A 62 8.79 18.00 -0.06
C TYR A 62 9.95 17.21 -0.69
N ILE A 63 9.73 15.94 -1.04
CA ILE A 63 10.71 15.15 -1.81
C ILE A 63 11.02 15.82 -3.15
N ALA A 64 10.04 16.40 -3.85
CA ALA A 64 10.30 17.14 -5.09
C ALA A 64 11.34 18.26 -4.88
N ALA A 65 11.22 19.03 -3.80
CA ALA A 65 12.20 20.06 -3.45
C ALA A 65 13.60 19.46 -3.20
N LEU A 66 13.67 18.34 -2.49
CA LEU A 66 14.93 17.63 -2.23
C LEU A 66 15.56 17.05 -3.50
N THR A 67 14.77 16.60 -4.47
CA THR A 67 15.33 16.11 -5.76
C THR A 67 16.00 17.25 -6.54
N LYS A 68 15.44 18.47 -6.46
CA LYS A 68 16.08 19.66 -7.03
C LYS A 68 17.38 19.99 -6.32
N GLU A 69 17.38 19.96 -4.98
CA GLU A 69 18.58 20.20 -4.17
C GLU A 69 19.69 19.18 -4.45
N ALA A 70 19.32 17.90 -4.61
CA ALA A 70 20.24 16.82 -4.97
C ALA A 70 20.80 16.92 -6.40
N GLY A 71 20.33 17.87 -7.22
CA GLY A 71 20.87 18.12 -8.56
C GLY A 71 20.32 17.23 -9.66
N PHE A 72 19.13 16.64 -9.49
CA PHE A 72 18.48 15.92 -10.58
C PHE A 72 18.20 16.88 -11.77
N PRO A 73 18.50 16.47 -13.02
CA PRO A 73 18.18 17.30 -14.18
C PRO A 73 16.69 17.64 -14.26
N PRO A 74 16.32 18.87 -14.70
CA PRO A 74 14.92 19.26 -14.86
C PRO A 74 14.14 18.25 -15.72
N GLY A 75 12.94 17.89 -15.26
CA GLY A 75 12.05 16.96 -15.98
C GLY A 75 12.31 15.48 -15.73
N VAL A 76 13.38 15.09 -15.03
CA VAL A 76 13.62 13.67 -14.67
C VAL A 76 12.58 13.19 -13.67
N ILE A 77 12.22 14.01 -12.68
CA ILE A 77 11.19 13.73 -11.68
C ILE A 77 10.16 14.85 -11.70
N ASN A 78 8.91 14.51 -12.01
CA ASN A 78 7.78 15.44 -12.01
C ASN A 78 6.73 14.91 -11.03
N ILE A 79 6.32 15.71 -10.04
CA ILE A 79 5.31 15.31 -9.05
C ILE A 79 4.07 16.19 -9.22
N LEU A 80 2.93 15.56 -9.50
CA LEU A 80 1.66 16.21 -9.84
C LEU A 80 0.54 15.75 -8.90
N PRO A 81 0.30 16.46 -7.79
CA PRO A 81 -0.87 16.23 -6.95
C PRO A 81 -2.17 16.44 -7.71
N GLY A 82 -3.18 15.65 -7.38
CA GLY A 82 -4.50 15.75 -7.99
C GLY A 82 -5.39 14.61 -7.53
N TYR A 83 -6.59 14.52 -8.10
CA TYR A 83 -7.53 13.44 -7.80
C TYR A 83 -7.30 12.23 -8.70
N GLY A 84 -7.72 11.05 -8.23
CA GLY A 84 -7.66 9.80 -9.01
C GLY A 84 -8.36 9.90 -10.38
N PRO A 85 -9.65 10.25 -10.45
CA PRO A 85 -10.41 10.32 -11.70
C PRO A 85 -9.93 11.36 -12.72
N THR A 86 -9.11 12.33 -12.30
CA THR A 86 -8.57 13.37 -13.18
C THR A 86 -7.09 13.13 -13.47
N ALA A 87 -6.21 13.48 -12.54
CA ALA A 87 -4.75 13.37 -12.72
C ALA A 87 -4.31 11.91 -12.90
N GLY A 88 -4.87 10.98 -12.11
CA GLY A 88 -4.55 9.55 -12.21
C GLY A 88 -5.01 8.94 -13.54
N ALA A 89 -6.25 9.22 -13.95
CA ALA A 89 -6.80 8.76 -15.23
C ALA A 89 -6.02 9.33 -16.43
N ALA A 90 -5.64 10.61 -16.38
CA ALA A 90 -4.83 11.24 -17.41
C ALA A 90 -3.47 10.54 -17.57
N ILE A 91 -2.78 10.22 -16.45
CA ILE A 91 -1.52 9.45 -16.49
C ILE A 91 -1.75 8.06 -17.11
N ALA A 92 -2.84 7.37 -16.74
CA ALA A 92 -3.11 6.02 -17.20
C ALA A 92 -3.36 5.94 -18.72
N SER A 93 -4.06 6.94 -19.28
CA SER A 93 -4.44 6.98 -20.70
C SER A 93 -3.50 7.79 -21.59
N HIS A 94 -2.51 8.50 -21.04
CA HIS A 94 -1.63 9.37 -21.82
C HIS A 94 -0.85 8.58 -22.90
N MET A 95 -0.84 9.09 -24.14
CA MET A 95 -0.18 8.42 -25.28
C MET A 95 1.35 8.49 -25.23
N GLY A 96 1.90 9.52 -24.58
CA GLY A 96 3.34 9.72 -24.41
C GLY A 96 3.93 9.15 -23.11
N ILE A 97 3.20 8.28 -22.39
CA ILE A 97 3.73 7.55 -21.23
C ILE A 97 4.00 6.10 -21.63
N ASP A 98 5.22 5.61 -21.40
CA ASP A 98 5.69 4.32 -21.88
C ASP A 98 5.38 3.16 -20.90
N LYS A 99 5.25 3.49 -19.61
CA LYS A 99 4.91 2.55 -18.54
C LYS A 99 4.10 3.21 -17.44
N VAL A 100 3.15 2.48 -16.86
CA VAL A 100 2.46 2.88 -15.63
C VAL A 100 2.76 1.90 -14.48
N ALA A 101 3.03 2.42 -13.30
CA ALA A 101 3.10 1.66 -12.06
C ALA A 101 2.09 2.21 -11.05
N PHE A 102 1.09 1.41 -10.69
CA PHE A 102 0.02 1.78 -9.77
C PHE A 102 0.07 0.95 -8.49
N THR A 103 -0.19 1.59 -7.36
CA THR A 103 -0.42 0.90 -6.09
C THR A 103 -1.71 1.44 -5.46
N GLY A 104 -2.65 0.56 -5.10
CA GLY A 104 -3.95 0.98 -4.57
C GLY A 104 -5.01 -0.13 -4.60
N SER A 105 -6.29 0.25 -4.78
CA SER A 105 -7.37 -0.74 -4.77
C SER A 105 -7.38 -1.60 -6.03
N THR A 106 -7.84 -2.85 -5.90
CA THR A 106 -8.02 -3.76 -7.03
C THR A 106 -9.00 -3.22 -8.07
N GLU A 107 -10.03 -2.51 -7.62
CA GLU A 107 -11.01 -1.83 -8.48
C GLU A 107 -10.33 -0.82 -9.41
N VAL A 108 -9.52 0.09 -8.86
CA VAL A 108 -8.81 1.10 -9.67
C VAL A 108 -7.70 0.45 -10.50
N GLY A 109 -7.04 -0.59 -9.98
CA GLY A 109 -6.04 -1.35 -10.74
C GLY A 109 -6.56 -1.89 -12.08
N LYS A 110 -7.81 -2.39 -12.09
CA LYS A 110 -8.49 -2.84 -13.32
C LYS A 110 -8.71 -1.69 -14.30
N LEU A 111 -9.13 -0.52 -13.82
CA LEU A 111 -9.31 0.68 -14.64
C LEU A 111 -7.99 1.16 -15.25
N ILE A 112 -6.88 1.09 -14.49
CA ILE A 112 -5.55 1.43 -14.99
C ILE A 112 -5.14 0.47 -16.12
N GLN A 113 -5.33 -0.83 -15.94
CA GLN A 113 -5.02 -1.84 -16.96
C GLN A 113 -5.87 -1.66 -18.22
N GLU A 114 -7.16 -1.38 -18.07
CA GLU A 114 -8.05 -1.08 -19.19
C GLU A 114 -7.62 0.19 -19.94
N ALA A 115 -7.31 1.27 -19.24
CA ALA A 115 -6.86 2.53 -19.83
C ALA A 115 -5.53 2.37 -20.58
N ALA A 116 -4.59 1.59 -20.03
CA ALA A 116 -3.35 1.23 -20.72
C ALA A 116 -3.62 0.46 -22.02
N GLY A 117 -4.54 -0.52 -21.98
CA GLY A 117 -4.97 -1.30 -23.14
C GLY A 117 -5.61 -0.45 -24.23
N LYS A 118 -6.52 0.46 -23.85
CA LYS A 118 -7.27 1.33 -24.77
C LYS A 118 -6.44 2.45 -25.39
N SER A 119 -5.30 2.81 -24.79
CA SER A 119 -4.47 3.93 -25.26
C SER A 119 -3.34 3.45 -26.17
N ASN A 120 -2.16 3.20 -25.60
CA ASN A 120 -0.93 2.90 -26.34
C ASN A 120 -0.31 1.54 -25.96
N LEU A 121 -1.07 0.66 -25.31
CA LEU A 121 -0.60 -0.65 -24.82
C LEU A 121 0.64 -0.54 -23.90
N LYS A 122 0.77 0.58 -23.17
CA LYS A 122 1.87 0.81 -22.24
C LYS A 122 1.99 -0.31 -21.21
N ARG A 123 3.23 -0.59 -20.80
CA ARG A 123 3.54 -1.62 -19.80
C ARG A 123 2.92 -1.23 -18.46
N ILE A 124 2.43 -2.22 -17.70
CA ILE A 124 1.82 -1.97 -16.38
C ILE A 124 2.49 -2.79 -15.28
N THR A 125 2.50 -2.24 -14.06
CA THR A 125 2.75 -2.98 -12.82
C THR A 125 1.72 -2.53 -11.79
N LEU A 126 1.06 -3.50 -11.14
CA LEU A 126 -0.02 -3.27 -10.20
C LEU A 126 0.30 -3.93 -8.86
N GLU A 127 0.36 -3.13 -7.80
CA GLU A 127 0.43 -3.59 -6.42
C GLU A 127 -0.93 -3.30 -5.75
N LEU A 128 -1.68 -4.34 -5.42
CA LEU A 128 -3.11 -4.21 -5.07
C LEU A 128 -3.39 -4.63 -3.63
N GLY A 129 -4.67 -4.64 -3.25
CA GLY A 129 -5.10 -5.11 -1.93
C GLY A 129 -4.95 -6.62 -1.76
N GLY A 130 -4.94 -7.06 -0.50
CA GLY A 130 -4.86 -8.47 -0.13
C GLY A 130 -5.81 -8.85 1.01
N LYS A 131 -5.99 -10.15 1.21
CA LYS A 131 -6.67 -10.74 2.38
C LYS A 131 -5.79 -11.85 2.95
N ASN A 132 -4.61 -11.43 3.42
CA ASN A 132 -3.48 -12.32 3.68
C ASN A 132 -3.75 -13.23 4.89
N PRO A 133 -3.51 -14.54 4.75
CA PRO A 133 -3.57 -15.47 5.87
C PRO A 133 -2.32 -15.35 6.74
N ASN A 134 -2.50 -15.49 8.06
CA ASN A 134 -1.44 -15.77 9.03
C ASN A 134 -1.78 -17.13 9.67
N ILE A 135 -0.89 -18.11 9.58
CA ILE A 135 -1.18 -19.51 9.96
C ILE A 135 -0.28 -19.91 11.12
N ILE A 136 -0.89 -20.37 12.22
CA ILE A 136 -0.24 -20.65 13.49
C ILE A 136 -0.51 -22.11 13.87
N PHE A 137 0.55 -22.92 13.85
CA PHE A 137 0.52 -24.33 14.26
C PHE A 137 0.73 -24.46 15.77
N ALA A 138 0.33 -25.61 16.33
CA ALA A 138 0.36 -25.88 17.76
C ALA A 138 1.77 -25.91 18.37
N ASP A 139 2.80 -26.09 17.55
CA ASP A 139 4.21 -26.08 17.96
C ASP A 139 4.83 -24.68 17.95
N ALA A 140 4.07 -23.64 17.59
CA ALA A 140 4.53 -22.26 17.65
C ALA A 140 4.70 -21.78 19.10
N ASP A 141 5.69 -20.90 19.32
CA ASP A 141 5.75 -20.11 20.54
C ASP A 141 4.51 -19.20 20.60
N LEU A 142 3.61 -19.48 21.53
CA LEU A 142 2.30 -18.84 21.59
C LEU A 142 2.40 -17.33 21.89
N ASP A 143 3.35 -16.92 22.72
CA ASP A 143 3.52 -15.50 23.07
C ASP A 143 4.06 -14.71 21.88
N VAL A 144 5.04 -15.27 21.17
CA VAL A 144 5.55 -14.68 19.92
C VAL A 144 4.45 -14.65 18.86
N ALA A 145 3.69 -15.73 18.71
CA ALA A 145 2.63 -15.84 17.71
C ALA A 145 1.52 -14.80 17.93
N VAL A 146 1.08 -14.59 19.18
CA VAL A 146 0.06 -13.57 19.53
C VAL A 146 0.58 -12.16 19.20
N GLU A 147 1.81 -11.82 19.60
CA GLU A 147 2.34 -10.48 19.34
C GLU A 147 2.56 -10.22 17.84
N GLN A 148 3.11 -11.19 17.10
CA GLN A 148 3.32 -11.07 15.66
C GLN A 148 1.99 -10.97 14.90
N ALA A 149 0.97 -11.74 15.29
CA ALA A 149 -0.35 -11.64 14.69
C ALA A 149 -1.02 -10.28 15.02
N HIS A 150 -0.87 -9.80 16.26
CA HIS A 150 -1.36 -8.49 16.67
C HIS A 150 -0.73 -7.37 15.84
N GLN A 151 0.61 -7.33 15.73
CA GLN A 151 1.30 -6.35 14.90
C GLN A 151 0.92 -6.51 13.42
N GLY A 152 0.88 -7.75 12.91
CA GLY A 152 0.57 -8.05 11.52
C GLY A 152 -0.79 -7.54 11.04
N VAL A 153 -1.79 -7.43 11.93
CA VAL A 153 -3.11 -6.90 11.58
C VAL A 153 -3.33 -5.44 11.98
N PHE A 154 -2.78 -4.99 13.11
CA PHE A 154 -3.03 -3.63 13.63
C PHE A 154 -1.98 -2.59 13.25
N PHE A 155 -0.84 -3.00 12.67
CA PHE A 155 0.17 -2.07 12.18
C PHE A 155 -0.44 -1.04 11.21
N ASN A 156 -0.07 0.23 11.39
CA ASN A 156 -0.64 1.38 10.67
C ASN A 156 -2.19 1.47 10.73
N ALA A 157 -2.76 1.10 11.88
CA ALA A 157 -4.21 1.00 12.10
C ALA A 157 -4.92 0.05 11.10
N GLY A 158 -4.21 -0.99 10.65
CA GLY A 158 -4.68 -1.97 9.67
C GLY A 158 -4.69 -1.49 8.22
N GLN A 159 -4.20 -0.29 7.95
CA GLN A 159 -4.19 0.31 6.59
C GLN A 159 -2.99 -0.21 5.77
N CYS A 160 -2.84 -1.53 5.70
CA CYS A 160 -1.73 -2.22 5.00
C CYS A 160 -2.29 -3.24 4.01
N CYS A 161 -1.82 -3.22 2.75
CA CYS A 161 -2.22 -4.23 1.75
C CYS A 161 -1.80 -5.66 2.15
N THR A 162 -0.73 -5.78 2.92
CA THR A 162 -0.16 -7.03 3.43
C THR A 162 -0.69 -7.42 4.82
N ALA A 163 -1.67 -6.69 5.39
CA ALA A 163 -2.19 -6.99 6.71
C ALA A 163 -2.62 -8.46 6.84
N GLY A 164 -2.20 -9.12 7.93
CA GLY A 164 -2.51 -10.50 8.31
C GLY A 164 -3.95 -10.66 8.78
N SER A 165 -4.91 -10.31 7.91
CA SER A 165 -6.31 -10.08 8.25
C SER A 165 -7.19 -11.33 8.31
N ARG A 166 -6.59 -12.52 8.22
CA ARG A 166 -7.19 -13.82 8.54
C ARG A 166 -6.16 -14.63 9.32
N ILE A 167 -6.41 -14.86 10.60
CA ILE A 167 -5.49 -15.63 11.45
C ILE A 167 -6.10 -17.02 11.62
N PHE A 168 -5.41 -18.04 11.11
CA PHE A 168 -5.75 -19.45 11.24
C PHE A 168 -4.89 -20.05 12.34
N VAL A 169 -5.53 -20.68 13.32
CA VAL A 169 -4.87 -21.22 14.50
C VAL A 169 -5.27 -22.69 14.64
N GLU A 170 -4.29 -23.55 14.91
CA GLU A 170 -4.55 -24.96 15.16
C GLU A 170 -5.45 -25.17 16.40
N ASP A 171 -6.38 -26.12 16.29
CA ASP A 171 -7.50 -26.31 17.22
C ASP A 171 -7.06 -26.43 18.68
N SER A 172 -5.97 -27.16 18.95
CA SER A 172 -5.48 -27.41 20.32
C SER A 172 -4.98 -26.16 21.06
N ILE A 173 -4.68 -25.07 20.36
CA ILE A 173 -4.21 -23.79 20.95
C ILE A 173 -5.16 -22.62 20.64
N HIS A 174 -6.27 -22.86 19.94
CA HIS A 174 -7.17 -21.81 19.43
C HIS A 174 -7.75 -20.91 20.53
N ASP A 175 -8.40 -21.50 21.53
CA ASP A 175 -9.13 -20.73 22.54
C ASP A 175 -8.21 -19.85 23.38
N GLU A 176 -7.04 -20.39 23.73
CA GLU A 176 -6.01 -19.65 24.46
C GLU A 176 -5.43 -18.52 23.60
N PHE A 177 -5.17 -18.77 22.30
CA PHE A 177 -4.73 -17.75 21.37
C PHE A 177 -5.74 -16.60 21.26
N VAL A 178 -7.04 -16.91 21.13
CA VAL A 178 -8.11 -15.90 21.06
C VAL A 178 -8.14 -15.09 22.36
N GLN A 179 -8.10 -15.73 23.52
CA GLN A 179 -8.10 -15.04 24.81
C GLN A 179 -6.93 -14.04 24.92
N ARG A 180 -5.69 -14.52 24.67
CA ARG A 180 -4.48 -13.68 24.75
C ARG A 180 -4.51 -12.54 23.72
N SER A 181 -5.00 -12.81 22.52
CA SER A 181 -5.15 -11.79 21.46
C SER A 181 -6.13 -10.68 21.84
N VAL A 182 -7.26 -11.03 22.46
CA VAL A 182 -8.25 -10.06 22.95
C VAL A 182 -7.68 -9.21 24.07
N GLU A 183 -6.98 -9.82 25.03
CA GLU A 183 -6.30 -9.09 26.09
C GLU A 183 -5.25 -8.12 25.55
N ARG A 184 -4.45 -8.54 24.57
CA ARG A 184 -3.46 -7.69 23.91
C ARG A 184 -4.11 -6.53 23.15
N ALA A 185 -5.22 -6.78 22.45
CA ALA A 185 -5.96 -5.75 21.73
C ALA A 185 -6.56 -4.69 22.66
N LYS A 186 -7.11 -5.10 23.82
CA LYS A 186 -7.66 -4.17 24.82
C LYS A 186 -6.63 -3.24 25.44
N ARG A 187 -5.34 -3.64 25.45
CA ARG A 187 -4.23 -2.83 26.00
C ARG A 187 -3.70 -1.81 24.99
N ARG A 188 -4.09 -1.87 23.72
CA ARG A 188 -3.57 -1.01 22.66
C ARG A 188 -4.01 0.44 22.84
N THR A 189 -3.05 1.35 22.95
CA THR A 189 -3.35 2.78 23.14
C THR A 189 -3.71 3.46 21.82
N VAL A 190 -4.97 3.91 21.68
CA VAL A 190 -5.45 4.64 20.50
C VAL A 190 -5.50 6.14 20.80
N GLY A 191 -4.84 6.96 19.97
CA GLY A 191 -4.68 8.38 20.29
C GLY A 191 -4.01 9.20 19.19
N SER A 192 -3.56 10.40 19.56
CA SER A 192 -2.86 11.29 18.63
C SER A 192 -1.54 10.66 18.17
N PRO A 193 -1.25 10.60 16.85
CA PRO A 193 0.03 10.06 16.37
C PRO A 193 1.25 10.92 16.76
N PHE A 194 1.05 12.10 17.35
CA PHE A 194 2.12 12.93 17.91
C PHE A 194 2.42 12.65 19.38
N ASP A 195 1.60 11.85 20.04
CA ASP A 195 1.86 11.40 21.41
C ASP A 195 2.75 10.15 21.36
N PRO A 196 3.94 10.14 21.98
CA PRO A 196 4.85 9.00 21.96
C PRO A 196 4.30 7.73 22.65
N THR A 197 3.22 7.86 23.43
CA THR A 197 2.54 6.73 24.08
C THR A 197 1.46 6.09 23.20
N THR A 198 1.10 6.72 22.08
CA THR A 198 0.09 6.19 21.16
C THR A 198 0.65 5.03 20.34
N GLU A 199 -0.03 3.88 20.39
CA GLU A 199 0.26 2.72 19.52
C GLU A 199 -0.54 2.77 18.21
N GLN A 200 -1.71 3.43 18.20
CA GLN A 200 -2.59 3.49 17.04
C GLN A 200 -3.17 4.89 16.81
N GLY A 201 -2.87 5.43 15.63
CA GLY A 201 -3.49 6.66 15.12
C GLY A 201 -4.87 6.43 14.49
N PRO A 202 -5.44 7.48 13.88
CA PRO A 202 -6.74 7.40 13.23
C PRO A 202 -6.65 6.71 11.85
N GLN A 203 -7.82 6.39 11.30
CA GLN A 203 -7.98 6.13 9.87
C GLN A 203 -7.69 7.39 9.05
N ILE A 204 -7.34 7.26 7.78
CA ILE A 204 -6.93 8.38 6.94
C ILE A 204 -8.03 9.42 6.68
N SER A 205 -9.29 8.99 6.62
CA SER A 205 -10.43 9.83 6.26
C SER A 205 -11.73 9.33 6.87
N ARG A 206 -12.75 10.19 6.88
CA ARG A 206 -14.12 9.82 7.29
C ARG A 206 -14.70 8.71 6.43
N GLU A 207 -14.48 8.78 5.12
CA GLU A 207 -14.94 7.77 4.17
C GLU A 207 -14.32 6.40 4.49
N HIS A 208 -13.01 6.36 4.77
CA HIS A 208 -12.34 5.10 5.13
C HIS A 208 -12.83 4.57 6.47
N GLN A 209 -12.99 5.44 7.48
CA GLN A 209 -13.54 5.07 8.78
C GLN A 209 -14.94 4.45 8.65
N ASN A 210 -15.84 5.10 7.89
CA ASN A 210 -17.19 4.58 7.66
C ASN A 210 -17.16 3.20 7.02
N ARG A 211 -16.33 3.01 5.99
CA ARG A 211 -16.17 1.71 5.33
C ARG A 211 -15.67 0.61 6.27
N VAL A 212 -14.74 0.92 7.18
CA VAL A 212 -14.27 -0.05 8.18
C VAL A 212 -15.39 -0.39 9.17
N LEU A 213 -16.17 0.61 9.62
CA LEU A 213 -17.32 0.40 10.51
C LEU A 213 -18.44 -0.42 9.83
N GLU A 214 -18.68 -0.23 8.54
CA GLU A 214 -19.59 -1.05 7.74
C GLU A 214 -19.14 -2.51 7.71
N PHE A 215 -17.84 -2.79 7.51
CA PHE A 215 -17.32 -4.15 7.58
C PHE A 215 -17.47 -4.77 8.96
N ILE A 216 -17.23 -4.00 10.04
CA ILE A 216 -17.47 -4.46 11.40
C ILE A 216 -18.95 -4.85 11.58
N GLN A 217 -19.87 -3.99 11.14
CA GLN A 217 -21.30 -4.25 11.22
C GLN A 217 -21.73 -5.47 10.41
N SER A 218 -21.15 -5.67 9.21
CA SER A 218 -21.41 -6.87 8.41
C SER A 218 -21.01 -8.15 9.14
N GLY A 219 -19.83 -8.16 9.78
CA GLY A 219 -19.38 -9.32 10.56
C GLY A 219 -20.33 -9.68 11.70
N VAL A 220 -20.82 -8.68 12.45
CA VAL A 220 -21.82 -8.90 13.51
C VAL A 220 -23.14 -9.41 12.93
N SER A 221 -23.60 -8.82 11.82
CA SER A 221 -24.88 -9.18 11.19
C SER A 221 -24.86 -10.57 10.56
N GLU A 222 -23.69 -11.03 10.13
CA GLU A 222 -23.44 -12.36 9.55
C GLU A 222 -23.13 -13.44 10.60
N GLY A 223 -23.13 -13.09 11.90
CA GLY A 223 -23.01 -14.03 13.01
C GLY A 223 -21.60 -14.24 13.57
N ALA A 224 -20.62 -13.41 13.19
CA ALA A 224 -19.32 -13.42 13.84
C ALA A 224 -19.41 -12.93 15.29
N LYS A 225 -18.62 -13.52 16.18
CA LYS A 225 -18.52 -13.11 17.59
C LYS A 225 -17.58 -11.91 17.71
N LEU A 226 -18.11 -10.76 18.13
CA LEU A 226 -17.32 -9.56 18.41
C LEU A 226 -16.70 -9.65 19.82
N GLU A 227 -15.42 -9.98 19.91
CA GLU A 227 -14.73 -10.14 21.21
C GLU A 227 -14.37 -8.80 21.88
N CYS A 228 -14.01 -7.77 21.12
CA CYS A 228 -13.73 -6.42 21.63
C CYS A 228 -13.75 -5.34 20.52
N GLY A 229 -13.81 -4.07 20.94
CA GLY A 229 -13.77 -2.93 20.01
C GLY A 229 -15.08 -2.79 19.22
N GLY A 230 -14.97 -2.63 17.90
CA GLY A 230 -16.11 -2.66 16.99
C GLY A 230 -16.90 -1.35 16.86
N LYS A 231 -16.33 -0.21 17.27
CA LYS A 231 -17.01 1.10 17.23
C LYS A 231 -16.02 2.24 17.12
N ALA A 232 -16.48 3.41 16.67
CA ALA A 232 -15.68 4.62 16.75
C ALA A 232 -15.53 5.11 18.20
N LEU A 233 -14.38 5.73 18.54
CA LEU A 233 -14.11 6.24 19.89
C LEU A 233 -14.81 7.57 20.22
N GLY A 234 -15.51 8.19 19.26
CA GLY A 234 -16.21 9.47 19.47
C GLY A 234 -15.28 10.68 19.73
N LEU A 235 -13.97 10.50 19.59
CA LEU A 235 -12.97 11.55 19.70
C LEU A 235 -12.92 12.42 18.44
N LYS A 236 -12.33 13.62 18.55
CA LYS A 236 -12.02 14.45 17.36
C LYS A 236 -10.95 13.75 16.52
N GLY A 237 -11.36 13.14 15.41
CA GLY A 237 -10.52 12.39 14.49
C GLY A 237 -11.24 11.14 13.98
N PHE A 238 -10.61 10.38 13.09
CA PHE A 238 -11.22 9.19 12.47
C PHE A 238 -10.82 7.90 13.19
N PHE A 239 -11.00 7.87 14.51
CA PHE A 239 -10.58 6.74 15.35
C PHE A 239 -11.61 5.62 15.38
N ILE A 240 -11.11 4.38 15.41
CA ILE A 240 -11.86 3.14 15.65
C ILE A 240 -11.14 2.40 16.76
#